data_AF-A0A1M6NCB0-F1
#
_entry.id   AF-A0A1M6NCB0-F1
#
_cell.length_a   1.000
_cell.length_b   1.000
_cell.length_c   1.000
_cell.angle_alpha   90.00
_cell.angle_beta   90.00
_cell.angle_gamma   90.00
#
_symmetry.space_group_name_H-M   'P 1'
#
loop_
_entity.id
_entity.type
_entity.pdbx_description
1 polymer ?
#
loop_
_entity_poly.entity_id
_entity_poly.type
_entity_poly.pdbx_seq_one_letter_code
_entity_poly.pdbx_strand_id
1 'polypeptide(L)'
;MNLGRSFDEDRGVNPKQLKETLEAYYYVTGITVFMIDEQGKIVEACGGRPTLCTHLVPTSKEGCHCPQVHLFASKQAEKIGEGYVFHCPVGLIHYSAPLIYNRVLRGALIAGPILLDEPDDLLLEGIMNKYALQEDDRESVRKYIADVPIVTPEKVKYLSRLLFMVTLSLMDQDRFVLYERNQRMHQQSHINLSMQDMKEEDKSHSYYPYEKEKELMTKVKNGDEVGAKTILNDILGHIFFTSGGNMEVMKARTLELTSLLSRAAVEGGGALDKIFGLNYKFIGQLSKIENIEDLSYWILKVLDRFMENVFSLAHSKNAELIKTVLSYINKNYMNNITLEEVSGIVYLNPSYFSTIFKKETGMPFSTYLNKVRIQESKQLLKDINQSILDIALAVGFEDQSYYSKVFKKITGITPKEYRDQHQF
;
A
#
# COMPACT_ATOMS: atom_id res chain seq x y z
N MET A 1 36.99 -26.47 -23.23
CA MET A 1 36.24 -27.00 -22.07
C MET A 1 35.94 -25.81 -21.17
N ASN A 2 34.69 -25.37 -21.14
CA ASN A 2 34.25 -24.16 -20.44
C ASN A 2 34.45 -24.32 -18.93
N LEU A 3 35.16 -23.37 -18.33
CA LEU A 3 35.21 -23.15 -16.90
C LEU A 3 33.80 -22.76 -16.42
N GLY A 4 33.28 -23.51 -15.45
CA GLY A 4 31.92 -23.39 -14.95
C GLY A 4 31.63 -22.03 -14.34
N ARG A 5 30.58 -21.38 -14.82
CA ARG A 5 29.90 -20.28 -14.11
C ARG A 5 29.35 -20.82 -12.80
N SER A 6 29.54 -20.08 -11.71
CA SER A 6 28.96 -20.47 -10.42
C SER A 6 27.43 -20.36 -10.48
N PHE A 7 26.77 -21.19 -9.68
CA PHE A 7 25.31 -21.42 -9.60
C PHE A 7 24.46 -20.14 -9.37
N ASP A 8 25.09 -19.00 -9.04
CA ASP A 8 24.42 -17.77 -8.62
C ASP A 8 24.45 -16.61 -9.64
N GLU A 9 25.39 -16.60 -10.60
CA GLU A 9 25.44 -15.53 -11.61
C GLU A 9 24.20 -15.54 -12.53
N ASP A 10 23.61 -16.70 -12.78
CA ASP A 10 22.43 -16.85 -13.63
C ASP A 10 21.12 -16.41 -12.94
N ARG A 11 21.12 -16.27 -11.60
CA ARG A 11 19.93 -15.90 -10.80
C ARG A 11 19.89 -14.43 -10.41
N GLY A 12 20.92 -13.65 -10.76
CA GLY A 12 20.97 -12.21 -10.54
C GLY A 12 21.17 -11.79 -9.09
N VAL A 13 21.63 -12.69 -8.22
CA VAL A 13 21.85 -12.42 -6.79
C VAL A 13 23.34 -12.58 -6.49
N ASN A 14 23.93 -11.57 -5.85
CA ASN A 14 25.30 -11.66 -5.39
C ASN A 14 25.38 -12.60 -4.16
N PRO A 15 26.15 -13.71 -4.19
CA PRO A 15 26.19 -14.68 -3.09
C PRO A 15 26.67 -14.09 -1.76
N LYS A 16 27.64 -13.17 -1.84
CA LYS A 16 28.19 -12.51 -0.65
C LYS A 16 27.13 -11.62 -0.01
N GLN A 17 26.43 -10.83 -0.82
CA GLN A 17 25.36 -9.96 -0.35
C GLN A 17 24.18 -10.75 0.22
N LEU A 18 23.81 -11.87 -0.43
CA LEU A 18 22.80 -12.79 0.08
C LEU A 18 23.16 -13.29 1.48
N LYS A 19 24.37 -13.80 1.66
CA LYS A 19 24.83 -14.30 2.95
C LYS A 19 24.82 -13.22 4.03
N GLU A 20 25.38 -12.04 3.73
CA GLU A 20 25.37 -10.89 4.66
C GLU A 20 23.93 -10.48 5.04
N THR A 21 23.00 -10.55 4.08
CA THR A 21 21.58 -10.23 4.31
C THR A 21 20.91 -11.24 5.25
N LEU A 22 21.15 -12.53 5.03
CA LEU A 22 20.60 -13.60 5.87
C LEU A 22 21.17 -13.54 7.30
N GLU A 23 22.48 -13.30 7.43
CA GLU A 23 23.15 -13.12 8.72
C GLU A 23 22.60 -11.90 9.46
N ALA A 24 22.53 -10.75 8.80
CA ALA A 24 21.98 -9.53 9.40
C ALA A 24 20.53 -9.74 9.87
N TYR A 25 19.69 -10.38 9.06
CA TYR A 25 18.32 -10.68 9.43
C TYR A 25 18.25 -11.61 10.65
N TYR A 26 19.01 -12.71 10.64
CA TYR A 26 19.03 -13.68 11.73
C TYR A 26 19.52 -13.06 13.05
N TYR A 27 20.66 -12.38 13.05
CA TYR A 27 21.25 -11.83 14.28
C TYR A 27 20.43 -10.68 14.90
N VAL A 28 19.62 -9.98 14.09
CA VAL A 28 18.71 -8.94 14.59
C VAL A 28 17.39 -9.53 15.11
N THR A 29 16.87 -10.58 14.47
CA THR A 29 15.52 -11.08 14.75
C THR A 29 15.49 -12.32 15.64
N GLY A 30 16.58 -13.08 15.68
CA GLY A 30 16.65 -14.43 16.25
C GLY A 30 15.88 -15.48 15.44
N ILE A 31 15.38 -15.15 14.25
CA ILE A 31 14.53 -16.04 13.45
C ILE A 31 15.34 -16.62 12.30
N THR A 32 15.34 -17.95 12.19
CA THR A 32 15.95 -18.68 11.10
C THR A 32 15.44 -18.17 9.75
N VAL A 33 16.36 -17.96 8.82
CA VAL A 33 16.06 -17.44 7.48
C VAL A 33 16.86 -18.22 6.43
N PHE A 34 16.23 -18.54 5.32
CA PHE A 34 16.85 -19.31 4.25
C PHE A 34 16.32 -18.88 2.88
N MET A 35 17.17 -19.06 1.87
CA MET A 35 16.79 -18.85 0.47
C MET A 35 16.37 -20.17 -0.16
N ILE A 36 15.24 -20.18 -0.85
CA ILE A 36 14.87 -21.24 -1.78
C ILE A 36 15.00 -20.78 -3.22
N ASP A 37 15.17 -21.74 -4.12
CA ASP A 37 15.13 -21.51 -5.56
C ASP A 37 13.75 -21.76 -6.19
N GLU A 38 13.67 -21.61 -7.51
CA GLU A 38 12.45 -21.84 -8.30
C GLU A 38 11.87 -23.26 -8.18
N GLN A 39 12.69 -24.23 -7.74
CA GLN A 39 12.29 -25.61 -7.51
C GLN A 39 11.96 -25.88 -6.04
N GLY A 40 12.06 -24.86 -5.17
CA GLY A 40 11.83 -24.98 -3.74
C GLY A 40 13.01 -25.58 -2.97
N LYS A 41 14.19 -25.72 -3.60
CA LYS A 41 15.39 -26.24 -2.94
C LYS A 41 16.07 -25.13 -2.16
N ILE A 42 16.45 -25.42 -0.92
CA ILE A 42 17.22 -24.49 -0.08
C ILE A 42 18.64 -24.33 -0.67
N VAL A 43 19.02 -23.07 -0.92
CA VAL A 43 20.33 -22.70 -1.49
C VAL A 43 21.28 -22.22 -0.40
N GLU A 44 20.78 -21.37 0.51
CA GLU A 44 21.55 -20.78 1.61
C GLU A 44 20.66 -20.63 2.85
N ALA A 45 21.23 -20.70 4.06
CA ALA A 45 20.49 -20.58 5.30
C ALA A 45 21.32 -19.99 6.45
N CYS A 46 20.68 -19.21 7.31
CA CYS A 46 21.24 -18.70 8.56
C CYS A 46 20.30 -18.99 9.75
N GLY A 47 20.86 -19.33 10.90
CA GLY A 47 20.10 -19.71 12.10
C GLY A 47 19.70 -21.19 12.17
N GLY A 48 20.48 -22.07 11.53
CA GLY A 48 20.21 -23.51 11.46
C GLY A 48 19.33 -23.90 10.27
N ARG A 49 19.34 -25.19 9.89
CA ARG A 49 18.34 -25.70 8.93
C ARG A 49 17.06 -26.04 9.71
N PRO A 50 15.86 -25.84 9.14
CA PRO A 50 14.63 -26.36 9.73
C PRO A 50 14.71 -27.90 9.77
N THR A 51 15.17 -28.47 10.90
CA THR A 51 15.44 -29.92 11.01
C THR A 51 14.19 -30.73 11.31
N LEU A 52 13.13 -30.11 11.84
CA LEU A 52 11.91 -30.80 12.23
C LEU A 52 11.36 -31.69 11.11
N CYS A 53 11.30 -31.17 9.89
CA CYS A 53 10.79 -31.94 8.75
C CYS A 53 11.72 -33.07 8.32
N THR A 54 13.04 -32.96 8.54
CA THR A 54 13.97 -34.07 8.29
C THR A 54 13.71 -35.25 9.23
N HIS A 55 13.20 -34.99 10.44
CA HIS A 55 12.82 -36.01 11.42
C HIS A 55 11.37 -36.53 11.22
N LEU A 56 10.44 -35.69 10.78
CA LEU A 56 9.01 -36.06 10.61
C LEU A 56 8.68 -36.81 9.31
N VAL A 57 9.49 -36.64 8.26
CA VAL A 57 9.19 -37.14 6.90
C VAL A 57 9.47 -38.63 6.71
N PRO A 58 10.52 -39.24 7.28
CA PRO A 58 10.78 -40.68 7.13
C PRO A 58 9.65 -41.57 7.70
N THR A 59 8.89 -41.06 8.66
CA THR A 59 7.81 -41.76 9.38
C THR A 59 6.41 -41.52 8.79
N SER A 60 6.27 -40.55 7.88
CA SER A 60 4.99 -40.22 7.22
C SER A 60 4.79 -40.98 5.91
N LYS A 61 3.58 -41.53 5.72
CA LYS A 61 3.15 -42.15 4.45
C LYS A 61 2.97 -41.14 3.30
N GLU A 62 2.91 -39.84 3.59
CA GLU A 62 2.58 -38.78 2.62
C GLU A 62 3.82 -38.00 2.12
N GLY A 63 5.00 -38.18 2.70
CA GLY A 63 6.22 -37.46 2.27
C GLY A 63 6.24 -35.97 2.66
N CYS A 64 7.36 -35.28 2.33
CA CYS A 64 7.58 -33.88 2.70
C CYS A 64 6.98 -32.90 1.68
N HIS A 65 5.90 -32.23 2.05
CA HIS A 65 5.28 -31.20 1.22
C HIS A 65 5.85 -29.78 1.45
N CYS A 66 6.85 -29.62 2.33
CA CYS A 66 7.38 -28.30 2.70
C CYS A 66 7.94 -27.50 1.50
N PRO A 67 8.76 -28.07 0.59
CA PRO A 67 9.24 -27.33 -0.58
C PRO A 67 8.09 -26.80 -1.46
N GLN A 68 7.02 -27.57 -1.62
CA GLN A 68 5.85 -27.17 -2.41
C GLN A 68 5.08 -26.03 -1.75
N VAL A 69 4.86 -26.10 -0.43
CA VAL A 69 4.18 -25.04 0.33
C VAL A 69 5.03 -23.75 0.32
N HIS A 70 6.34 -23.87 0.49
CA HIS A 70 7.27 -22.75 0.42
C HIS A 70 7.25 -22.07 -0.96
N LEU A 71 7.29 -22.86 -2.03
CA LEU A 71 7.22 -22.35 -3.39
C LEU A 71 5.84 -21.74 -3.70
N PHE A 72 4.75 -22.34 -3.22
CA PHE A 72 3.41 -21.78 -3.32
C PHE A 72 3.32 -20.43 -2.63
N ALA A 73 3.78 -20.33 -1.38
CA ALA A 73 3.83 -19.09 -0.62
C ALA A 73 4.67 -18.01 -1.34
N SER A 74 5.78 -18.41 -1.94
CA SER A 74 6.64 -17.52 -2.73
C SER A 74 5.92 -16.97 -3.95
N LYS A 75 5.17 -17.81 -4.68
CA LYS A 75 4.34 -17.38 -5.82
C LYS A 75 3.20 -16.46 -5.37
N GLN A 76 2.59 -16.71 -4.22
CA GLN A 76 1.60 -15.79 -3.65
C GLN A 76 2.25 -14.43 -3.37
N ALA A 77 3.36 -14.42 -2.64
CA ALA A 77 4.15 -13.21 -2.33
C ALA A 77 4.53 -12.42 -3.60
N GLU A 78 4.93 -13.13 -4.67
CA GLU A 78 5.26 -12.57 -5.97
C GLU A 78 4.05 -11.93 -6.66
N LYS A 79 2.88 -12.58 -6.60
CA LYS A 79 1.62 -12.10 -7.19
C LYS A 79 1.11 -10.85 -6.49
N ILE A 80 1.20 -10.83 -5.16
CA ILE A 80 0.75 -9.71 -4.32
C ILE A 80 1.75 -8.56 -4.27
N GLY A 81 3.02 -8.82 -4.60
CA GLY A 81 4.08 -7.80 -4.56
C GLY A 81 4.51 -7.40 -3.15
N GLU A 82 4.25 -8.26 -2.15
CA GLU A 82 4.57 -8.04 -0.74
C GLU A 82 4.94 -9.37 -0.05
N GLY A 83 5.39 -9.30 1.21
CA GLY A 83 5.67 -10.49 2.00
C GLY A 83 4.41 -11.29 2.31
N TYR A 84 4.48 -12.62 2.23
CA TYR A 84 3.33 -13.52 2.45
C TYR A 84 3.55 -14.40 3.69
N VAL A 85 2.66 -14.29 4.68
CA VAL A 85 2.67 -15.11 5.90
C VAL A 85 1.83 -16.37 5.67
N PHE A 86 2.35 -17.54 6.06
CA PHE A 86 1.70 -18.83 5.79
C PHE A 86 2.03 -19.87 6.86
N HIS A 87 1.25 -20.96 6.90
CA HIS A 87 1.52 -22.13 7.74
C HIS A 87 2.19 -23.23 6.93
N CYS A 88 3.21 -23.88 7.51
CA CYS A 88 3.75 -25.11 6.96
C CYS A 88 2.82 -26.30 7.25
N PRO A 89 3.04 -27.49 6.64
CA PRO A 89 2.20 -28.67 6.87
C PRO A 89 2.06 -29.12 8.32
N VAL A 90 3.02 -28.78 9.18
CA VAL A 90 3.03 -29.09 10.62
C VAL A 90 2.27 -28.04 11.44
N GLY A 91 1.86 -26.92 10.82
CA GLY A 91 1.10 -25.84 11.47
C GLY A 91 1.94 -24.65 11.90
N LEU A 92 3.27 -24.73 11.84
CA LEU A 92 4.17 -23.64 12.21
C LEU A 92 4.15 -22.51 11.18
N ILE A 93 4.28 -21.28 11.66
CA ILE A 93 4.18 -20.09 10.82
C ILE A 93 5.53 -19.75 10.20
N HIS A 94 5.49 -19.39 8.94
CA HIS A 94 6.60 -18.88 8.16
C HIS A 94 6.14 -17.66 7.38
N TYR A 95 7.08 -16.92 6.83
CA TYR A 95 6.77 -15.84 5.90
C TYR A 95 7.82 -15.74 4.81
N SER A 96 7.36 -15.38 3.61
CA SER A 96 8.13 -15.45 2.38
C SER A 96 8.21 -14.08 1.71
N ALA A 97 9.39 -13.76 1.17
CA ALA A 97 9.65 -12.59 0.34
C ALA A 97 10.22 -13.06 -1.02
N PRO A 98 9.54 -12.76 -2.14
CA PRO A 98 9.89 -13.29 -3.46
C PRO A 98 11.17 -12.61 -3.97
N LEU A 99 11.93 -13.30 -4.82
CA LEU A 99 13.10 -12.77 -5.50
C LEU A 99 12.88 -12.80 -7.01
N ILE A 100 12.90 -11.62 -7.64
CA ILE A 100 12.66 -11.45 -9.08
C ILE A 100 13.94 -11.03 -9.77
N TYR A 101 14.27 -11.68 -10.88
CA TYR A 101 15.33 -11.28 -11.78
C TYR A 101 14.92 -11.51 -13.23
N ASN A 102 15.18 -10.53 -14.10
CA ASN A 102 14.65 -10.47 -15.47
C ASN A 102 13.12 -10.65 -15.51
N ARG A 103 12.41 -9.99 -14.59
CA ARG A 103 10.94 -10.05 -14.42
C ARG A 103 10.35 -11.43 -14.14
N VAL A 104 11.16 -12.43 -13.77
CA VAL A 104 10.72 -13.79 -13.42
C VAL A 104 11.12 -14.12 -11.99
N LEU A 105 10.26 -14.85 -11.26
CA LEU A 105 10.57 -15.40 -9.94
C LEU A 105 11.75 -16.37 -10.05
N ARG A 106 12.86 -16.05 -9.38
CA ARG A 106 14.08 -16.89 -9.31
C ARG A 106 14.24 -17.63 -7.99
N GLY A 107 13.41 -17.32 -7.01
CA GLY A 107 13.47 -17.88 -5.67
C GLY A 107 12.77 -16.99 -4.66
N ALA A 108 13.01 -17.24 -3.39
CA ALA A 108 12.49 -16.42 -2.30
C ALA A 108 13.34 -16.56 -1.05
N LEU A 109 13.35 -15.51 -0.22
CA LEU A 109 13.76 -15.63 1.17
C LEU A 109 12.55 -16.07 2.00
N ILE A 110 12.76 -17.02 2.89
CA ILE A 110 11.77 -17.53 3.82
C ILE A 110 12.35 -17.46 5.22
N ALA A 111 11.59 -16.91 6.15
CA ALA A 111 11.95 -16.91 7.56
C ALA A 111 10.87 -17.60 8.40
N GLY A 112 11.34 -18.24 9.48
CA GLY A 112 10.57 -19.13 10.34
C GLY A 112 11.32 -20.45 10.57
N PRO A 113 10.71 -21.39 11.32
CA PRO A 113 9.38 -21.31 11.90
C PRO A 113 9.28 -20.34 13.08
N ILE A 114 8.05 -19.88 13.36
CA ILE A 114 7.67 -19.16 14.58
C ILE A 114 6.33 -19.69 15.13
N LEU A 115 6.06 -19.39 16.40
CA LEU A 115 4.78 -19.59 17.07
C LEU A 115 4.16 -18.25 17.50
N LEU A 116 2.84 -18.19 17.61
CA LEU A 116 2.14 -17.00 18.14
C LEU A 116 1.98 -17.02 19.66
N ASP A 117 2.00 -18.21 20.24
CA ASP A 117 1.80 -18.45 21.67
C ASP A 117 2.62 -19.69 22.08
N GLU A 118 2.72 -19.94 23.38
CA GLU A 118 3.35 -21.16 23.90
C GLU A 118 2.65 -22.41 23.35
N PRO A 119 3.42 -23.44 22.93
CA PRO A 119 2.84 -24.66 22.39
C PRO A 119 2.09 -25.41 23.49
N ASP A 120 0.79 -25.62 23.28
CA ASP A 120 -0.03 -26.43 24.19
C ASP A 120 0.09 -27.93 23.89
N ASP A 121 -0.33 -28.77 24.85
CA ASP A 121 -0.29 -30.22 24.68
C ASP A 121 -1.16 -30.68 23.50
N LEU A 122 -2.23 -29.95 23.17
CA LEU A 122 -3.10 -30.23 22.02
C LEU A 122 -2.38 -30.07 20.68
N LEU A 123 -1.59 -29.01 20.50
CA LEU A 123 -0.76 -28.79 19.31
C LEU A 123 0.26 -29.92 19.18
N LEU A 124 0.95 -30.25 20.28
CA LEU A 124 1.95 -31.30 20.32
C LEU A 124 1.34 -32.66 19.97
N GLU A 125 0.24 -33.04 20.62
CA GLU A 125 -0.49 -34.28 20.33
C GLU A 125 -1.02 -34.30 18.89
N GLY A 126 -1.50 -33.17 18.37
CA GLY A 126 -1.95 -33.03 16.99
C GLY A 126 -0.83 -33.35 15.99
N ILE A 127 0.39 -32.86 16.22
CA ILE A 127 1.56 -33.17 15.40
C ILE A 127 1.93 -34.64 15.53
N MET A 128 2.01 -35.16 16.76
CA MET A 128 2.40 -36.55 17.02
C MET A 128 1.44 -37.57 16.38
N ASN A 129 0.13 -37.31 16.47
CA ASN A 129 -0.90 -38.15 15.90
C ASN A 129 -0.91 -38.07 14.37
N LYS A 130 -0.78 -36.86 13.81
CA LYS A 130 -0.76 -36.65 12.36
C LYS A 130 0.39 -37.39 11.67
N TYR A 131 1.54 -37.48 12.31
CA TYR A 131 2.75 -38.09 11.75
C TYR A 131 3.07 -39.49 12.32
N ALA A 132 2.20 -40.05 13.17
CA ALA A 132 2.35 -41.38 13.79
C ALA A 132 3.76 -41.61 14.40
N LEU A 133 4.25 -40.63 15.15
CA LEU A 133 5.62 -40.62 15.69
C LEU A 133 5.83 -41.65 16.80
N GLN A 134 6.99 -42.30 16.80
CA GLN A 134 7.43 -43.17 17.91
C GLN A 134 7.91 -42.34 19.12
N GLU A 135 8.02 -42.95 20.29
CA GLU A 135 8.36 -42.25 21.55
C GLU A 135 9.68 -41.45 21.46
N ASP A 136 10.74 -42.01 20.88
CA ASP A 136 12.03 -41.31 20.71
C ASP A 136 11.90 -40.08 19.76
N ASP A 137 11.03 -40.18 18.75
CA ASP A 137 10.75 -39.07 17.83
C ASP A 137 9.89 -37.98 18.51
N ARG A 138 8.98 -38.37 19.41
CA ARG A 138 8.12 -37.44 20.15
C ARG A 138 8.92 -36.52 21.06
N GLU A 139 9.89 -37.06 21.79
CA GLU A 139 10.76 -36.25 22.66
C GLU A 139 11.59 -35.25 21.84
N SER A 140 12.15 -35.71 20.71
CA SER A 140 12.92 -34.88 19.79
C SER A 140 12.08 -33.73 19.20
N VAL A 141 10.84 -34.02 18.80
CA VAL A 141 9.88 -33.03 18.27
C VAL A 141 9.46 -32.05 19.35
N ARG A 142 9.20 -32.50 20.59
CA ARG A 142 8.84 -31.63 21.71
C ARG A 142 9.96 -30.63 22.01
N LYS A 143 11.21 -31.11 22.04
CA LYS A 143 12.39 -30.25 22.24
C LYS A 143 12.53 -29.22 21.12
N TYR A 144 12.37 -29.65 19.86
CA TYR A 144 12.43 -28.73 18.73
C TYR A 144 11.35 -27.63 18.83
N ILE A 145 10.10 -28.01 19.11
CA ILE A 145 8.98 -27.06 19.18
C ILE A 145 9.16 -26.07 20.35
N ALA A 146 9.71 -26.54 21.47
CA ALA A 146 10.05 -25.68 22.61
C ALA A 146 11.11 -24.61 22.27
N ASP A 147 12.02 -24.92 21.34
CA ASP A 147 13.06 -23.99 20.87
C ASP A 147 12.55 -23.03 19.76
N VAL A 148 11.32 -23.20 19.25
CA VAL A 148 10.76 -22.33 18.21
C VAL A 148 10.44 -20.95 18.80
N PRO A 149 10.89 -19.83 18.19
CA PRO A 149 10.62 -18.49 18.69
C PRO A 149 9.12 -18.15 18.76
N ILE A 150 8.68 -17.63 19.90
CA ILE A 150 7.32 -17.11 20.10
C ILE A 150 7.29 -15.61 19.76
N VAL A 151 6.33 -15.22 18.93
CA VAL A 151 6.25 -13.89 18.32
C VAL A 151 4.79 -13.43 18.28
N THR A 152 4.52 -12.24 18.83
CA THR A 152 3.16 -11.67 18.81
C THR A 152 2.67 -11.41 17.38
N PRO A 153 1.34 -11.50 17.10
CA PRO A 153 0.79 -11.26 15.76
C PRO A 153 1.21 -9.91 15.14
N GLU A 154 1.27 -8.85 15.95
CA GLU A 154 1.74 -7.54 15.49
C GLU A 154 3.21 -7.58 15.03
N LYS A 155 4.07 -8.26 15.79
CA LYS A 155 5.49 -8.40 15.46
C LYS A 155 5.70 -9.24 14.19
N VAL A 156 4.87 -10.25 13.92
CA VAL A 156 4.92 -11.04 12.68
C VAL A 156 4.77 -10.15 11.43
N LYS A 157 3.83 -9.20 11.46
CA LYS A 157 3.63 -8.25 10.35
C LYS A 157 4.90 -7.46 10.06
N TYR A 158 5.56 -6.93 11.09
CA TYR A 158 6.78 -6.14 10.92
C TYR A 158 7.99 -6.98 10.52
N LEU A 159 8.10 -8.21 11.02
CA LEU A 159 9.15 -9.15 10.60
C LEU A 159 9.00 -9.56 9.14
N SER A 160 7.78 -9.89 8.70
CA SER A 160 7.49 -10.17 7.28
C SER A 160 7.82 -8.98 6.39
N ARG A 161 7.45 -7.76 6.82
CA ARG A 161 7.80 -6.52 6.11
C ARG A 161 9.31 -6.27 6.10
N LEU A 162 10.01 -6.52 7.19
CA LEU A 162 11.46 -6.39 7.28
C LEU A 162 12.16 -7.36 6.32
N LEU A 163 11.74 -8.64 6.32
CA LEU A 163 12.25 -9.65 5.40
C LEU A 163 12.05 -9.19 3.95
N PHE A 164 10.85 -8.70 3.62
CA PHE A 164 10.58 -8.15 2.30
C PHE A 164 11.52 -7.00 1.94
N MET A 165 11.70 -6.02 2.83
CA MET A 165 12.59 -4.87 2.59
C MET A 165 14.05 -5.29 2.37
N VAL A 166 14.58 -6.23 3.16
CA VAL A 166 15.96 -6.70 2.95
C VAL A 166 16.08 -7.53 1.68
N THR A 167 15.06 -8.29 1.29
CA THR A 167 15.04 -9.02 0.01
C THR A 167 15.07 -8.07 -1.18
N LEU A 168 14.40 -6.90 -1.12
CA LEU A 168 14.49 -5.90 -2.20
C LEU A 168 15.90 -5.35 -2.40
N SER A 169 16.75 -5.38 -1.38
CA SER A 169 18.16 -4.96 -1.50
C SER A 169 18.99 -5.93 -2.34
N LEU A 170 18.54 -7.18 -2.48
CA LEU A 170 19.16 -8.21 -3.31
C LEU A 170 18.78 -8.10 -4.79
N MET A 171 17.91 -7.13 -5.14
CA MET A 171 17.40 -6.94 -6.50
C MET A 171 17.82 -5.57 -7.05
N ASP A 172 18.17 -5.56 -8.32
CA ASP A 172 18.43 -4.35 -9.08
C ASP A 172 17.12 -3.66 -9.51
N GLN A 173 16.91 -3.44 -10.80
CA GLN A 173 15.73 -2.76 -11.33
C GLN A 173 14.46 -3.62 -11.23
N ASP A 174 14.58 -4.95 -11.10
CA ASP A 174 13.43 -5.85 -11.04
C ASP A 174 12.58 -5.69 -9.77
N ARG A 175 13.10 -5.04 -8.71
CA ARG A 175 12.31 -4.68 -7.53
C ARG A 175 11.09 -3.81 -7.86
N PHE A 176 11.16 -3.02 -8.95
CA PHE A 176 10.03 -2.20 -9.40
C PHE A 176 8.85 -3.05 -9.88
N VAL A 177 9.07 -4.30 -10.31
CA VAL A 177 8.01 -5.24 -10.67
C VAL A 177 7.13 -5.57 -9.45
N LEU A 178 7.75 -5.79 -8.28
CA LEU A 178 7.01 -6.07 -7.05
C LEU A 178 6.20 -4.85 -6.59
N TYR A 179 6.79 -3.66 -6.65
CA TYR A 179 6.06 -2.42 -6.34
C TYR A 179 4.87 -2.20 -7.29
N GLU A 180 5.04 -2.45 -8.59
CA GLU A 180 3.95 -2.36 -9.57
C GLU A 180 2.82 -3.34 -9.25
N ARG A 181 3.15 -4.59 -8.90
CA ARG A 181 2.14 -5.61 -8.54
C ARG A 181 1.41 -5.27 -7.24
N ASN A 182 2.13 -4.79 -6.23
CA ASN A 182 1.52 -4.35 -4.99
C ASN A 182 0.55 -3.18 -5.22
N GLN A 183 0.94 -2.19 -6.03
CA GLN A 183 0.04 -1.09 -6.41
C GLN A 183 -1.21 -1.59 -7.14
N ARG A 184 -1.06 -2.49 -8.12
CA ARG A 184 -2.17 -3.10 -8.85
C ARG A 184 -3.14 -3.82 -7.92
N MET A 185 -2.62 -4.59 -6.96
CA MET A 185 -3.46 -5.37 -6.04
C MET A 185 -4.20 -4.47 -5.04
N HIS A 186 -3.54 -3.47 -4.46
CA HIS A 186 -4.23 -2.48 -3.62
C HIS A 186 -5.31 -1.73 -4.40
N GLN A 187 -5.02 -1.37 -5.66
CA GLN A 187 -6.01 -0.73 -6.51
C GLN A 187 -7.22 -1.63 -6.77
N GLN A 188 -6.99 -2.90 -7.08
CA GLN A 188 -8.07 -3.88 -7.28
C GLN A 188 -8.93 -4.02 -6.02
N SER A 189 -8.34 -3.99 -4.83
CA SER A 189 -9.09 -3.99 -3.57
C SER A 189 -9.99 -2.76 -3.44
N HIS A 190 -9.48 -1.56 -3.71
CA HIS A 190 -10.28 -0.32 -3.64
C HIS A 190 -11.44 -0.31 -4.64
N ILE A 191 -11.19 -0.74 -5.88
CA ILE A 191 -12.21 -0.84 -6.91
C ILE A 191 -13.29 -1.86 -6.52
N ASN A 192 -12.89 -3.03 -6.01
CA ASN A 192 -13.83 -4.07 -5.58
C ASN A 192 -14.72 -3.60 -4.43
N LEU A 193 -14.16 -2.88 -3.45
CA LEU A 193 -14.94 -2.28 -2.36
C LEU A 193 -15.95 -1.26 -2.92
N SER A 194 -15.49 -0.36 -3.80
CA SER A 194 -16.37 0.60 -4.48
C SER A 194 -17.49 -0.07 -5.28
N MET A 195 -17.21 -1.20 -5.95
CA MET A 195 -18.21 -1.99 -6.65
C MET A 195 -19.18 -2.72 -5.71
N GLN A 196 -18.75 -3.11 -4.51
CA GLN A 196 -19.62 -3.71 -3.49
C GLN A 196 -20.56 -2.66 -2.90
N ASP A 197 -20.04 -1.49 -2.52
CA ASP A 197 -20.84 -0.36 -2.03
C ASP A 197 -21.94 0.01 -3.04
N MET A 198 -21.62 0.05 -4.33
CA MET A 198 -22.61 0.32 -5.39
C MET A 198 -23.65 -0.79 -5.56
N LYS A 199 -23.31 -2.05 -5.31
CA LYS A 199 -24.29 -3.16 -5.34
C LYS A 199 -25.27 -3.08 -4.17
N GLU A 200 -24.83 -2.54 -3.03
CA GLU A 200 -25.67 -2.36 -1.84
C GLU A 200 -26.58 -1.13 -1.96
N GLU A 201 -26.16 -0.10 -2.68
CA GLU A 201 -26.94 1.13 -2.94
C GLU A 201 -28.01 0.98 -4.06
N ASP A 202 -28.01 -0.10 -4.84
CA ASP A 202 -28.81 -0.20 -6.08
C ASP A 202 -30.25 -0.69 -5.88
N LYS A 203 -31.11 0.22 -5.39
CA LYS A 203 -32.54 0.19 -5.71
C LYS A 203 -33.08 1.44 -6.40
N SER A 204 -32.28 2.46 -6.79
CA SER A 204 -32.92 3.56 -7.55
C SER A 204 -32.13 4.46 -8.51
N HIS A 205 -30.81 4.68 -8.47
CA HIS A 205 -30.23 5.74 -9.34
C HIS A 205 -28.85 5.42 -9.94
N SER A 206 -28.86 4.81 -11.13
CA SER A 206 -27.71 4.67 -12.04
C SER A 206 -27.36 5.99 -12.75
N TYR A 207 -26.95 7.02 -12.01
CA TYR A 207 -26.42 8.26 -12.61
C TYR A 207 -24.89 8.27 -12.55
N TYR A 208 -24.25 8.50 -13.70
CA TYR A 208 -22.81 8.67 -13.80
C TYR A 208 -22.37 9.95 -13.03
N PRO A 209 -21.37 9.89 -12.14
CA PRO A 209 -21.11 10.96 -11.17
C PRO A 209 -20.32 12.12 -11.78
N TYR A 210 -20.98 12.97 -12.56
CA TYR A 210 -20.38 14.18 -13.15
C TYR A 210 -19.77 15.14 -12.10
N GLU A 211 -20.34 15.19 -10.89
CA GLU A 211 -19.78 15.99 -9.80
C GLU A 211 -18.42 15.45 -9.32
N LYS A 212 -18.21 14.13 -9.31
CA LYS A 212 -16.91 13.54 -8.96
C LYS A 212 -15.85 13.87 -10.02
N GLU A 213 -16.20 13.99 -11.29
CA GLU A 213 -15.26 14.44 -12.32
C GLU A 213 -14.77 15.87 -12.07
N LYS A 214 -15.68 16.79 -11.73
CA LYS A 214 -15.31 18.17 -11.36
C LYS A 214 -14.43 18.21 -10.12
N GLU A 215 -14.75 17.39 -9.12
CA GLU A 215 -13.94 17.26 -7.92
C GLU A 215 -12.53 16.76 -8.27
N LEU A 216 -12.42 15.68 -9.05
CA LEU A 216 -11.15 15.14 -9.53
C LEU A 216 -10.32 16.20 -10.26
N MET A 217 -10.92 16.94 -11.19
CA MET A 217 -10.23 18.03 -11.88
C MET A 217 -9.71 19.09 -10.90
N THR A 218 -10.50 19.44 -9.88
CA THR A 218 -10.10 20.41 -8.85
C THR A 218 -8.93 19.88 -8.03
N LYS A 219 -8.93 18.59 -7.67
CA LYS A 219 -7.83 17.95 -6.96
C LYS A 219 -6.55 17.96 -7.79
N VAL A 220 -6.64 17.65 -9.08
CA VAL A 220 -5.52 17.67 -10.02
C VAL A 220 -4.92 19.07 -10.17
N LYS A 221 -5.75 20.09 -10.41
CA LYS A 221 -5.31 21.49 -10.53
C LYS A 221 -4.53 21.97 -9.32
N ASN A 222 -4.92 21.53 -8.13
CA ASN A 222 -4.33 21.93 -6.87
C ASN A 222 -3.16 21.02 -6.43
N GLY A 223 -2.85 19.97 -7.19
CA GLY A 223 -1.81 19.00 -6.83
C GLY A 223 -2.12 18.08 -5.67
N ASP A 224 -3.39 17.93 -5.31
CA ASP A 224 -3.81 17.00 -4.26
C ASP A 224 -3.79 15.57 -4.81
N GLU A 225 -2.61 14.95 -4.81
CA GLU A 225 -2.37 13.62 -5.37
C GLU A 225 -3.18 12.53 -4.66
N VAL A 226 -3.21 12.56 -3.33
CA VAL A 226 -3.95 11.56 -2.54
C VAL A 226 -5.44 11.69 -2.81
N GLY A 227 -5.99 12.91 -2.73
CA GLY A 227 -7.40 13.14 -3.00
C GLY A 227 -7.79 12.81 -4.45
N ALA A 228 -6.94 13.14 -5.42
CA ALA A 228 -7.19 12.81 -6.82
C ALA A 228 -7.26 11.29 -7.05
N LYS A 229 -6.35 10.51 -6.43
CA LYS A 229 -6.34 9.05 -6.54
C LYS A 229 -7.60 8.41 -5.94
N THR A 230 -8.06 8.91 -4.79
CA THR A 230 -9.30 8.42 -4.17
C THR A 230 -10.51 8.65 -5.08
N ILE A 231 -10.72 9.88 -5.57
CA ILE A 231 -11.86 10.19 -6.44
C ILE A 231 -11.78 9.44 -7.78
N LEU A 232 -10.56 9.27 -8.32
CA LEU A 232 -10.37 8.50 -9.54
C LEU A 232 -10.80 7.03 -9.36
N ASN A 233 -10.42 6.39 -8.25
CA ASN A 233 -10.83 5.01 -7.97
C ASN A 233 -12.35 4.85 -7.87
N ASP A 234 -13.04 5.81 -7.26
CA ASP A 234 -14.51 5.82 -7.22
C ASP A 234 -15.13 5.89 -8.62
N ILE A 235 -14.63 6.80 -9.48
CA ILE A 235 -15.13 6.95 -10.86
C ILE A 235 -14.87 5.66 -11.65
N LEU A 236 -13.72 5.02 -11.47
CA LEU A 236 -13.43 3.73 -12.08
C LEU A 236 -14.40 2.64 -11.63
N GLY A 237 -14.75 2.60 -10.33
CA GLY A 237 -15.79 1.71 -9.81
C GLY A 237 -17.11 1.85 -10.58
N HIS A 238 -17.57 3.10 -10.79
CA HIS A 238 -18.78 3.37 -11.57
C HIS A 238 -18.64 2.98 -13.04
N ILE A 239 -17.51 3.29 -13.68
CA ILE A 239 -17.25 2.91 -15.09
C ILE A 239 -17.32 1.39 -15.21
N PHE A 240 -16.64 0.64 -14.35
CA PHE A 240 -16.57 -0.81 -14.46
C PHE A 240 -17.90 -1.49 -14.14
N PHE A 241 -18.64 -0.97 -13.16
CA PHE A 241 -19.98 -1.45 -12.83
C PHE A 241 -20.97 -1.25 -13.98
N THR A 242 -21.07 -0.01 -14.50
CA THR A 242 -22.03 0.36 -15.55
C THR A 242 -21.68 -0.20 -16.93
N SER A 243 -20.41 -0.48 -17.20
CA SER A 243 -19.98 -1.00 -18.51
C SER A 243 -20.32 -2.48 -18.74
N GLY A 244 -20.83 -3.19 -17.73
CA GLY A 244 -21.29 -4.58 -17.88
C GLY A 244 -20.22 -5.55 -18.38
N GLY A 245 -18.94 -5.31 -18.04
CA GLY A 245 -17.81 -6.11 -18.51
C GLY A 245 -17.32 -5.80 -19.94
N ASN A 246 -17.91 -4.83 -20.64
CA ASN A 246 -17.48 -4.46 -21.99
C ASN A 246 -16.20 -3.61 -21.96
N MET A 247 -15.08 -4.23 -22.31
CA MET A 247 -13.75 -3.59 -22.30
C MET A 247 -13.66 -2.36 -23.21
N GLU A 248 -14.30 -2.36 -24.38
CA GLU A 248 -14.23 -1.23 -25.32
C GLU A 248 -14.98 -0.01 -24.77
N VAL A 249 -16.11 -0.23 -24.08
CA VAL A 249 -16.82 0.84 -23.36
C VAL A 249 -15.95 1.40 -22.23
N MET A 250 -15.32 0.53 -21.44
CA MET A 250 -14.43 0.94 -20.36
C MET A 250 -13.24 1.77 -20.87
N LYS A 251 -12.59 1.32 -21.95
CA LYS A 251 -11.51 2.08 -22.62
C LYS A 251 -11.98 3.44 -23.11
N ALA A 252 -13.16 3.51 -23.73
CA ALA A 252 -13.71 4.78 -24.21
C ALA A 252 -13.95 5.78 -23.08
N ARG A 253 -14.57 5.35 -21.96
CA ARG A 253 -14.77 6.20 -20.77
C ARG A 253 -13.46 6.59 -20.08
N THR A 254 -12.50 5.66 -20.04
CA THR A 254 -11.16 5.91 -19.49
C THR A 254 -10.39 6.94 -20.33
N LEU A 255 -10.55 6.91 -21.66
CA LEU A 255 -9.97 7.91 -22.57
C LEU A 255 -10.58 9.29 -22.36
N GLU A 256 -11.89 9.37 -22.18
CA GLU A 256 -12.60 10.60 -21.84
C GLU A 256 -12.06 11.20 -20.52
N LEU A 257 -11.90 10.37 -19.50
CA LEU A 257 -11.33 10.77 -18.22
C LEU A 257 -9.87 11.23 -18.35
N THR A 258 -9.07 10.58 -19.19
CA THR A 258 -7.70 11.00 -19.51
C THR A 258 -7.67 12.40 -20.13
N SER A 259 -8.62 12.71 -21.02
CA SER A 259 -8.76 14.05 -21.60
C SER A 259 -9.14 15.11 -20.56
N LEU A 260 -9.98 14.77 -19.58
CA LEU A 260 -10.31 15.65 -18.45
C LEU A 260 -9.10 15.91 -17.55
N LEU A 261 -8.34 14.85 -17.21
CA LEU A 261 -7.12 14.96 -16.41
C LEU A 261 -6.05 15.81 -17.10
N SER A 262 -5.85 15.61 -18.41
CA SER A 262 -4.92 16.41 -19.23
C SER A 262 -5.28 17.90 -19.18
N ARG A 263 -6.56 18.24 -19.36
CA ARG A 263 -7.05 19.63 -19.26
C ARG A 263 -6.86 20.21 -17.86
N ALA A 264 -7.24 19.47 -16.82
CA ALA A 264 -7.06 19.89 -15.44
C ALA A 264 -5.58 20.13 -15.11
N ALA A 265 -4.67 19.33 -15.67
CA ALA A 265 -3.25 19.48 -15.45
C ALA A 265 -2.66 20.73 -16.13
N VAL A 266 -3.10 21.05 -17.36
CA VAL A 266 -2.74 22.30 -18.03
C VAL A 266 -3.27 23.50 -17.25
N GLU A 267 -4.53 23.44 -16.82
CA GLU A 267 -5.16 24.49 -16.01
C GLU A 267 -4.51 24.66 -14.64
N GLY A 268 -3.92 23.60 -14.09
CA GLY A 268 -3.12 23.62 -12.87
C GLY A 268 -1.70 24.17 -13.03
N GLY A 269 -1.30 24.58 -14.24
CA GLY A 269 0.01 25.17 -14.51
C GLY A 269 1.02 24.23 -15.18
N GLY A 270 0.58 23.06 -15.66
CA GLY A 270 1.43 22.17 -16.43
C GLY A 270 1.73 22.67 -17.85
N ALA A 271 2.94 22.41 -18.32
CA ALA A 271 3.38 22.84 -19.65
C ALA A 271 2.58 22.09 -20.74
N LEU A 272 1.89 22.87 -21.59
CA LEU A 272 0.93 22.37 -22.58
C LEU A 272 1.59 21.43 -23.60
N ASP A 273 2.78 21.78 -24.07
CA ASP A 273 3.59 20.99 -25.01
C ASP A 273 3.98 19.62 -24.42
N LYS A 274 4.39 19.58 -23.14
CA LYS A 274 4.71 18.33 -22.44
C LYS A 274 3.48 17.47 -22.23
N ILE A 275 2.38 18.06 -21.75
CA ILE A 275 1.13 17.33 -21.46
C ILE A 275 0.53 16.77 -22.75
N PHE A 276 0.49 17.54 -23.83
CA PHE A 276 -0.07 17.06 -25.10
C PHE A 276 0.84 16.02 -25.75
N GLY A 277 2.16 16.12 -25.58
CA GLY A 277 3.11 15.08 -26.01
C GLY A 277 2.91 13.74 -25.29
N LEU A 278 2.39 13.74 -24.05
CA LEU A 278 2.05 12.52 -23.31
C LEU A 278 0.76 11.88 -23.83
N ASN A 279 -0.26 12.68 -24.21
CA ASN A 279 -1.55 12.18 -24.67
C ASN A 279 -1.43 11.19 -25.84
N TYR A 280 -0.57 11.47 -26.82
CA TYR A 280 -0.35 10.57 -27.95
C TYR A 280 0.20 9.20 -27.50
N LYS A 281 1.15 9.19 -26.56
CA LYS A 281 1.74 7.95 -26.01
C LYS A 281 0.69 7.15 -25.24
N PHE A 282 -0.16 7.83 -24.48
CA PHE A 282 -1.21 7.23 -23.69
C PHE A 282 -2.26 6.52 -24.57
N ILE A 283 -2.71 7.14 -25.66
CA ILE A 283 -3.66 6.50 -26.59
C ILE A 283 -3.11 5.17 -27.15
N GLY A 284 -1.83 5.14 -27.53
CA GLY A 284 -1.18 3.93 -28.05
C GLY A 284 -0.96 2.84 -27.00
N GLN A 285 -0.93 3.18 -25.71
CA GLN A 285 -0.88 2.22 -24.61
C GLN A 285 -2.27 1.64 -24.32
N LEU A 286 -3.28 2.51 -24.26
CA LEU A 286 -4.66 2.14 -23.94
C LEU A 286 -5.22 1.07 -24.90
N SER A 287 -4.87 1.14 -26.19
CA SER A 287 -5.33 0.17 -27.19
C SER A 287 -4.85 -1.26 -26.95
N LYS A 288 -3.72 -1.43 -26.24
CA LYS A 288 -3.09 -2.73 -25.96
C LYS A 288 -3.58 -3.38 -24.66
N ILE A 289 -4.41 -2.68 -23.90
CA ILE A 289 -4.92 -3.16 -22.61
C ILE A 289 -6.08 -4.12 -22.85
N GLU A 290 -6.08 -5.26 -22.17
CA GLU A 290 -7.09 -6.32 -22.37
C GLU A 290 -7.83 -6.71 -21.09
N ASN A 291 -7.42 -6.21 -19.94
CA ASN A 291 -8.03 -6.51 -18.64
C ASN A 291 -8.21 -5.25 -17.78
N ILE A 292 -9.08 -5.35 -16.78
CA ILE A 292 -9.50 -4.23 -15.94
C ILE A 292 -8.35 -3.78 -15.03
N GLU A 293 -7.53 -4.72 -14.56
CA GLU A 293 -6.40 -4.47 -13.68
C GLU A 293 -5.36 -3.58 -14.36
N ASP A 294 -4.98 -3.90 -15.61
CA ASP A 294 -4.06 -3.12 -16.42
C ASP A 294 -4.65 -1.75 -16.77
N LEU A 295 -5.96 -1.67 -17.07
CA LEU A 295 -6.65 -0.42 -17.36
C LEU A 295 -6.63 0.54 -16.16
N SER A 296 -6.95 0.00 -14.99
CA SER A 296 -6.97 0.72 -13.71
C SER A 296 -5.57 1.24 -13.36
N TYR A 297 -4.56 0.38 -13.47
CA TYR A 297 -3.19 0.76 -13.18
C TYR A 297 -2.67 1.81 -14.17
N TRP A 298 -2.99 1.65 -15.44
CA TRP A 298 -2.60 2.58 -16.50
C TRP A 298 -3.14 3.98 -16.25
N ILE A 299 -4.44 4.15 -15.93
CA ILE A 299 -5.00 5.49 -15.72
C ILE A 299 -4.46 6.16 -14.44
N LEU A 300 -4.11 5.39 -13.40
CA LEU A 300 -3.38 5.95 -12.25
C LEU A 300 -2.00 6.48 -12.66
N LYS A 301 -1.27 5.75 -13.52
CA LYS A 301 0.01 6.24 -14.04
C LYS A 301 -0.15 7.47 -14.91
N VAL A 302 -1.22 7.55 -15.69
CA VAL A 302 -1.57 8.77 -16.44
C VAL A 302 -1.79 9.93 -15.48
N LEU A 303 -2.58 9.74 -14.41
CA LEU A 303 -2.78 10.73 -13.36
C LEU A 303 -1.44 11.16 -12.73
N ASP A 304 -0.61 10.21 -12.27
CA ASP A 304 0.71 10.49 -11.69
C ASP A 304 1.56 11.36 -12.62
N ARG A 305 1.63 11.00 -13.91
CA ARG A 305 2.41 11.76 -14.91
C ARG A 305 1.87 13.15 -15.13
N PHE A 306 0.56 13.33 -15.16
CA PHE A 306 0.00 14.67 -15.26
C PHE A 306 0.29 15.49 -14.02
N MET A 307 0.11 14.91 -12.82
CA MET A 307 0.41 15.55 -11.54
C MET A 307 1.89 15.96 -11.41
N GLU A 308 2.83 15.14 -11.91
CA GLU A 308 4.24 15.51 -12.01
C GLU A 308 4.46 16.79 -12.87
N ASN A 309 3.65 16.98 -13.91
CA ASN A 309 3.77 18.11 -14.83
C ASN A 309 3.06 19.38 -14.35
N VAL A 310 1.98 19.25 -13.57
CA VAL A 310 1.24 20.37 -12.94
C VAL A 310 2.17 21.28 -12.12
N PHE A 311 3.29 20.75 -11.61
CA PHE A 311 4.24 21.48 -10.76
C PHE A 311 5.56 21.88 -11.43
N SER A 312 5.76 21.58 -12.72
CA SER A 312 7.07 21.77 -13.38
C SER A 312 7.42 23.22 -13.76
N LEU A 313 6.48 24.16 -13.65
CA LEU A 313 6.70 25.61 -13.81
C LEU A 313 6.85 26.35 -12.47
N ALA A 314 6.76 25.64 -11.33
CA ALA A 314 6.85 26.19 -9.99
C ALA A 314 8.20 25.95 -9.30
N HIS A 315 9.33 25.92 -10.04
CA HIS A 315 10.66 26.12 -9.44
C HIS A 315 10.88 27.59 -8.98
N SER A 316 9.88 28.18 -8.32
CA SER A 316 10.14 29.27 -7.40
C SER A 316 10.41 28.65 -6.04
N LYS A 317 11.47 29.09 -5.36
CA LYS A 317 11.77 28.67 -3.99
C LYS A 317 10.53 28.74 -3.08
N ASN A 318 9.63 29.67 -3.36
CA ASN A 318 8.38 29.86 -2.62
C ASN A 318 7.45 28.65 -2.67
N ALA A 319 7.32 27.95 -3.81
CA ALA A 319 6.42 26.80 -3.92
C ALA A 319 6.91 25.58 -3.12
N GLU A 320 8.23 25.35 -3.07
CA GLU A 320 8.83 24.31 -2.22
C GLU A 320 8.64 24.60 -0.73
N LEU A 321 8.77 25.87 -0.34
CA LEU A 321 8.48 26.32 1.03
C LEU A 321 7.01 26.09 1.36
N ILE A 322 6.07 26.46 0.48
CA ILE A 322 4.65 26.20 0.71
C ILE A 322 4.35 24.70 0.78
N LYS A 323 4.91 23.86 -0.11
CA LYS A 323 4.74 22.40 -0.05
C LYS A 323 5.17 21.81 1.29
N THR A 324 6.30 22.29 1.84
CA THR A 324 6.80 21.89 3.16
C THR A 324 5.78 22.24 4.25
N VAL A 325 5.19 23.43 4.19
CA VAL A 325 4.17 23.87 5.14
C VAL A 325 2.85 23.12 5.00
N LEU A 326 2.38 22.85 3.78
CA LEU A 326 1.17 22.05 3.56
C LEU A 326 1.34 20.63 4.12
N SER A 327 2.51 20.02 3.91
CA SER A 327 2.83 18.71 4.50
C SER A 327 2.84 18.76 6.03
N TYR A 328 3.37 19.84 6.62
CA TYR A 328 3.34 20.04 8.06
C TYR A 328 1.92 20.17 8.60
N ILE A 329 1.08 21.00 7.97
CA ILE A 329 -0.33 21.19 8.37
C ILE A 329 -1.08 19.85 8.33
N ASN A 330 -0.97 19.08 7.25
CA ASN A 330 -1.69 17.81 7.12
C ASN A 330 -1.29 16.77 8.18
N LYS A 331 -0.05 16.83 8.69
CA LYS A 331 0.42 15.92 9.74
C LYS A 331 0.06 16.40 11.16
N ASN A 332 -0.17 17.70 11.34
CA ASN A 332 -0.25 18.32 12.67
C ASN A 332 -1.54 19.12 12.90
N TYR A 333 -2.54 19.03 12.01
CA TYR A 333 -3.72 19.91 12.04
C TYR A 333 -4.49 19.87 13.37
N MET A 334 -4.42 18.76 14.11
CA MET A 334 -5.05 18.58 15.42
C MET A 334 -4.45 19.51 16.49
N ASN A 335 -3.20 19.95 16.31
CA ASN A 335 -2.49 20.81 17.24
C ASN A 335 -2.81 22.30 16.98
N ASN A 336 -2.49 23.16 17.93
CA ASN A 336 -2.61 24.60 17.77
C ASN A 336 -1.50 25.15 16.85
N ILE A 337 -1.72 25.12 15.54
CA ILE A 337 -0.79 25.63 14.55
C ILE A 337 -0.99 27.13 14.36
N THR A 338 0.05 27.91 14.66
CA THR A 338 0.05 29.38 14.48
C THR A 338 0.70 29.81 13.17
N LEU A 339 0.43 31.05 12.72
CA LEU A 339 1.06 31.61 11.52
C LEU A 339 2.58 31.77 11.73
N GLU A 340 2.96 32.14 12.95
CA GLU A 340 4.35 32.32 13.41
C GLU A 340 5.12 31.00 13.29
N GLU A 341 4.54 29.91 13.79
CA GLU A 341 5.13 28.57 13.74
C GLU A 341 5.39 28.12 12.29
N VAL A 342 4.37 28.18 11.42
CA VAL A 342 4.54 27.72 10.03
C VAL A 342 5.47 28.62 9.23
N SER A 343 5.52 29.92 9.54
CA SER A 343 6.48 30.84 8.93
C SER A 343 7.91 30.53 9.37
N GLY A 344 8.10 30.10 10.63
CA GLY A 344 9.38 29.68 11.18
C GLY A 344 9.95 28.42 10.54
N ILE A 345 9.09 27.44 10.20
CA ILE A 345 9.48 26.20 9.50
C ILE A 345 10.17 26.50 8.16
N VAL A 346 9.74 27.56 7.49
CA VAL A 346 10.28 27.98 6.19
C VAL A 346 11.20 29.20 6.27
N TYR A 347 11.59 29.61 7.48
CA TYR A 347 12.47 30.75 7.74
C TYR A 347 11.99 32.06 7.08
N LEU A 348 10.67 32.28 7.04
CA LEU A 348 10.06 33.49 6.51
C LEU A 348 9.44 34.31 7.63
N ASN A 349 9.36 35.63 7.44
CA ASN A 349 8.55 36.45 8.33
C ASN A 349 7.04 36.17 8.11
N PRO A 350 6.18 36.26 9.16
CA PRO A 350 4.77 35.90 9.07
C PRO A 350 3.98 36.68 7.99
N SER A 351 4.26 37.97 7.82
CA SER A 351 3.57 38.81 6.83
C SER A 351 3.87 38.37 5.40
N TYR A 352 5.14 38.13 5.09
CA TYR A 352 5.60 37.68 3.78
C TYR A 352 5.13 36.25 3.50
N PHE A 353 5.21 35.37 4.51
CA PHE A 353 4.63 34.03 4.43
C PHE A 353 3.14 34.09 4.13
N SER A 354 2.35 34.93 4.81
CA SER A 354 0.91 35.05 4.53
C SER A 354 0.62 35.52 3.10
N THR A 355 1.44 36.44 2.56
CA THR A 355 1.30 36.88 1.17
C THR A 355 1.60 35.74 0.20
N ILE A 356 2.72 35.03 0.40
CA ILE A 356 3.10 33.90 -0.45
C ILE A 356 2.07 32.78 -0.33
N PHE A 357 1.71 32.37 0.88
CA PHE A 357 0.77 31.28 1.12
C PHE A 357 -0.56 31.56 0.42
N LYS A 358 -1.11 32.78 0.55
CA LYS A 358 -2.34 33.15 -0.15
C LYS A 358 -2.18 33.17 -1.67
N LYS A 359 -1.03 33.64 -2.17
CA LYS A 359 -0.72 33.66 -3.60
C LYS A 359 -0.65 32.24 -4.17
N GLU A 360 0.04 31.33 -3.49
CA GLU A 360 0.29 29.96 -3.98
C GLU A 360 -0.91 29.02 -3.74
N THR A 361 -1.65 29.18 -2.63
CA THR A 361 -2.80 28.30 -2.30
C THR A 361 -4.16 28.88 -2.69
N GLY A 362 -4.19 30.14 -3.16
CA GLY A 362 -5.42 30.88 -3.45
C GLY A 362 -6.22 31.31 -2.22
N MET A 363 -5.80 30.96 -0.99
CA MET A 363 -6.55 31.28 0.24
C MET A 363 -5.65 31.60 1.43
N PRO A 364 -6.15 32.35 2.44
CA PRO A 364 -5.38 32.62 3.66
C PRO A 364 -5.05 31.33 4.43
N PHE A 365 -3.90 31.31 5.11
CA PHE A 365 -3.43 30.19 5.94
C PHE A 365 -4.49 29.67 6.92
N SER A 366 -5.11 30.55 7.71
CA SER A 366 -6.14 30.16 8.67
C SER A 366 -7.37 29.51 8.03
N THR A 367 -7.70 29.92 6.79
CA THR A 367 -8.79 29.32 6.03
C THR A 367 -8.41 27.93 5.54
N TYR A 368 -7.17 27.75 5.09
CA TYR A 368 -6.65 26.44 4.68
C TYR A 368 -6.59 25.45 5.85
N LEU A 369 -6.03 25.85 6.99
CA LEU A 369 -5.98 25.02 8.20
C LEU A 369 -7.37 24.58 8.62
N ASN A 370 -8.31 25.53 8.72
CA ASN A 370 -9.70 25.21 9.04
C ASN A 370 -10.32 24.26 8.02
N LYS A 371 -10.03 24.42 6.73
CA LYS A 371 -10.53 23.51 5.68
C LYS A 371 -10.04 22.08 5.91
N VAL A 372 -8.76 21.89 6.23
CA VAL A 372 -8.21 20.56 6.56
C VAL A 372 -8.94 19.98 7.78
N ARG A 373 -9.03 20.73 8.88
CA ARG A 373 -9.73 20.28 10.10
C ARG A 373 -11.18 19.89 9.87
N ILE A 374 -11.93 20.65 9.05
CA ILE A 374 -13.31 20.33 8.69
C ILE A 374 -13.40 19.07 7.82
N GLN A 375 -12.46 18.82 6.91
CA GLN A 375 -12.50 17.57 6.12
C GLN A 375 -12.28 16.35 7.00
N GLU A 376 -11.35 16.44 7.94
CA GLU A 376 -11.05 15.36 8.89
C GLU A 376 -12.22 15.15 9.86
N SER A 377 -12.86 16.23 10.31
CA SER A 377 -14.01 16.14 11.22
C SER A 377 -15.23 15.47 10.58
N LYS A 378 -15.40 15.54 9.26
CA LYS A 378 -16.48 14.82 8.55
C LYS A 378 -16.40 13.32 8.71
N GLN A 379 -15.20 12.74 8.80
CA GLN A 379 -15.05 11.29 9.01
C GLN A 379 -15.44 10.92 10.44
N LEU A 380 -14.99 11.71 11.42
CA LEU A 380 -15.35 11.51 12.83
C LEU A 380 -16.85 11.71 13.10
N LEU A 381 -17.51 12.59 12.33
CA LEU A 381 -18.96 12.82 12.45
C LEU A 381 -19.81 11.60 12.07
N LYS A 382 -19.24 10.60 11.39
CA LYS A 382 -19.91 9.33 11.08
C LYS A 382 -20.04 8.42 12.30
N ASP A 383 -19.20 8.59 13.32
CA ASP A 383 -19.34 7.87 14.58
C ASP A 383 -20.36 8.59 15.48
N ILE A 384 -21.50 7.95 15.70
CA ILE A 384 -22.60 8.50 16.49
C ILE A 384 -22.28 8.58 17.99
N ASN A 385 -21.26 7.84 18.46
CA ASN A 385 -20.90 7.78 19.87
C ASN A 385 -20.05 8.98 20.32
N GLN A 386 -19.46 9.73 19.38
CA GLN A 386 -18.67 10.91 19.69
C GLN A 386 -19.54 12.16 19.76
N SER A 387 -19.37 12.97 20.82
CA SER A 387 -20.06 14.25 20.88
C SER A 387 -19.48 15.23 19.86
N ILE A 388 -20.29 16.21 19.42
CA ILE A 388 -19.82 17.25 18.48
C ILE A 388 -18.69 18.09 19.11
N LEU A 389 -18.69 18.23 20.44
CA LEU A 389 -17.62 18.88 21.20
C LEU A 389 -16.32 18.10 21.10
N ASP A 390 -16.35 16.79 21.36
CA ASP A 390 -15.15 15.95 21.33
C ASP A 390 -14.52 15.93 19.95
N ILE A 391 -15.34 15.87 18.90
CA ILE A 391 -14.87 15.95 17.52
C ILE A 391 -14.20 17.30 17.24
N ALA A 392 -14.80 18.40 17.68
CA ALA A 392 -14.24 19.74 17.51
C ALA A 392 -12.84 19.84 18.16
N LEU A 393 -12.71 19.34 19.39
CA LEU A 393 -11.44 19.31 20.12
C LEU A 393 -10.43 18.38 19.44
N ALA A 394 -10.84 17.18 19.00
CA ALA A 394 -9.97 16.18 18.38
C ALA A 394 -9.36 16.66 17.05
N VAL A 395 -10.08 17.49 16.29
CA VAL A 395 -9.57 18.08 15.04
C VAL A 395 -8.90 19.45 15.25
N GLY A 396 -8.71 19.88 16.50
CA GLY A 396 -7.90 21.06 16.84
C GLY A 396 -8.65 22.39 16.89
N PHE A 397 -9.98 22.40 17.01
CA PHE A 397 -10.72 23.61 17.37
C PHE A 397 -10.75 23.79 18.90
N GLU A 398 -10.70 25.03 19.36
CA GLU A 398 -10.74 25.36 20.80
C GLU A 398 -12.16 25.24 21.38
N ASP A 399 -13.20 25.44 20.56
CA ASP A 399 -14.58 25.36 21.02
C ASP A 399 -15.55 24.91 19.91
N GLN A 400 -16.65 24.28 20.35
CA GLN A 400 -17.70 23.75 19.48
C GLN A 400 -18.46 24.84 18.69
N SER A 401 -18.61 26.04 19.24
CA SER A 401 -19.38 27.12 18.61
C SER A 401 -18.64 27.66 17.39
N TYR A 402 -17.34 27.91 17.51
CA TYR A 402 -16.49 28.30 16.40
C TYR A 402 -16.39 27.19 15.35
N TYR A 403 -16.15 25.95 15.79
CA TYR A 403 -16.19 24.78 14.91
C TYR A 403 -17.48 24.70 14.09
N SER A 404 -18.65 24.80 14.73
CA SER A 404 -19.94 24.67 14.07
C SER A 404 -20.18 25.78 13.03
N LYS A 405 -19.75 27.02 13.33
CA LYS A 405 -19.79 28.14 12.39
C LYS A 405 -18.89 27.91 11.19
N VAL A 406 -17.64 27.46 11.41
CA VAL A 406 -16.66 27.19 10.35
C VAL A 406 -17.12 26.00 9.49
N PHE A 407 -17.61 24.93 10.11
CA PHE A 407 -18.16 23.77 9.43
C PHE A 407 -19.29 24.19 8.48
N LYS A 408 -20.32 24.89 9.00
CA LYS A 408 -21.45 25.38 8.19
C LYS A 408 -21.01 26.30 7.06
N LYS A 409 -20.02 27.17 7.30
CA LYS A 409 -19.48 28.05 6.27
C LYS A 409 -18.82 27.27 5.13
N ILE A 410 -18.17 26.14 5.42
CA ILE A 410 -17.42 25.35 4.43
C ILE A 410 -18.30 24.31 3.75
N THR A 411 -19.24 23.70 4.46
CA THR A 411 -20.06 22.57 3.96
C THR A 411 -21.49 22.97 3.56
N GLY A 412 -21.95 24.16 3.97
CA GLY A 412 -23.32 24.64 3.76
C GLY A 412 -24.32 24.22 4.84
N ILE A 413 -23.99 23.21 5.66
CA ILE A 413 -24.87 22.65 6.70
C ILE A 413 -24.14 22.51 8.04
N THR A 414 -24.86 22.43 9.15
CA THR A 414 -24.26 22.26 10.48
C THR A 414 -23.65 20.87 10.67
N PRO A 415 -22.69 20.69 11.61
CA PRO A 415 -22.16 19.36 11.94
C PRO A 415 -23.25 18.35 12.33
N LYS A 416 -24.30 18.82 13.02
CA LYS A 416 -25.43 17.99 13.43
C LYS A 416 -26.26 17.54 12.21
N GLU A 417 -26.65 18.48 11.35
CA GLU A 417 -27.36 18.15 10.10
C GLU A 417 -26.54 17.20 9.21
N TYR A 418 -25.22 17.40 9.14
CA TYR A 418 -24.32 16.50 8.41
C TYR A 418 -24.33 15.09 8.99
N ARG A 419 -24.28 14.95 10.32
CA ARG A 419 -24.38 13.65 11.00
C ARG A 419 -25.74 13.00 10.76
N ASP A 420 -26.83 13.74 10.89
CA ASP A 420 -28.19 13.22 10.73
C ASP A 420 -28.44 12.71 9.30
N GLN A 421 -27.80 13.29 8.28
CA GLN A 421 -27.85 12.80 6.89
C GLN A 421 -27.11 11.48 6.65
N HIS A 422 -26.22 11.08 7.56
CA HIS A 422 -25.40 9.87 7.45
C HIS A 422 -25.73 8.84 8.54
N GLN A 423 -26.88 8.97 9.19
CA GLN A 423 -27.46 7.95 10.07
C GLN A 423 -28.18 6.90 9.21
N PHE A 424 -27.64 5.68 9.19
CA PHE A 424 -28.35 4.48 8.70
C PHE A 424 -28.70 3.58 9.88
#